data_AF-A0A8T5XXE9-F1
#
_entry.id   AF-A0A8T5XXE9-F1
#
_cell.length_a   1.000
_cell.length_b   1.000
_cell.length_c   1.000
_cell.angle_alpha   90.00
_cell.angle_beta   90.00
_cell.angle_gamma   90.00
#
_symmetry.space_group_name_H-M   'P 1'
#
loop_
_entity.id
_entity.type
_entity.pdbx_description
1 polymer ?
#
loop_
_entity_poly.entity_id
_entity_poly.type
_entity_poly.pdbx_seq_one_letter_code
_entity_poly.pdbx_strand_id
1 'polypeptide(L)'
;MIRNNKESKIIKEFNDIKILFNKENVLLSKKHLLNKEITSPHGVISLKKLTISPTRMNLDVNFDMDEEYLFTDFENLYLLDSKGNAYKPEGLVSTNPNENSRSFYFVPSIYFEEFKKLYIVFDGVWIGSKDNNINLNIKDSYPKKITYMNKEITFKKVIHKNENLVITLKLPRRLRVNSLDIDGFKGDSYKSFRENINNKNEPSINEFGF
;
A
#
# COMPACT_ATOMS: atom_id res chain seq x y z
N MET A 1 34.39 -36.54 3.56
CA MET A 1 33.33 -35.52 3.48
C MET A 1 32.03 -36.24 3.16
N ILE A 2 31.23 -36.60 4.16
CA ILE A 2 30.02 -37.42 3.99
C ILE A 2 28.84 -36.46 3.77
N ARG A 3 28.27 -36.48 2.56
CA ARG A 3 27.00 -35.78 2.27
C ARG A 3 25.87 -36.60 2.88
N ASN A 4 25.27 -36.07 3.96
CA ASN A 4 24.03 -36.61 4.52
C ASN A 4 22.90 -36.42 3.49
N ASN A 5 22.57 -37.48 2.75
CA ASN A 5 21.33 -37.59 2.01
C ASN A 5 20.17 -37.64 3.02
N LYS A 6 19.48 -36.52 3.22
CA LYS A 6 18.17 -36.54 3.89
C LYS A 6 17.17 -37.11 2.90
N GLU A 7 16.88 -38.39 3.05
CA GLU A 7 15.75 -39.02 2.37
C GLU A 7 14.44 -38.40 2.87
N SER A 8 13.69 -37.80 1.96
CA SER A 8 12.35 -37.28 2.24
C SER A 8 11.40 -38.46 2.47
N LYS A 9 10.84 -38.55 3.67
CA LYS A 9 9.87 -39.59 4.02
C LYS A 9 8.46 -39.08 3.71
N ILE A 10 7.80 -39.70 2.72
CA ILE A 10 6.40 -39.43 2.41
C ILE A 10 5.55 -40.03 3.55
N ILE A 11 4.80 -39.18 4.25
CA ILE A 11 4.06 -39.57 5.46
C ILE A 11 2.71 -40.22 5.11
N LYS A 12 2.11 -39.86 3.97
CA LYS A 12 0.88 -40.48 3.46
C LYS A 12 0.68 -40.13 1.99
N GLU A 13 0.27 -41.13 1.21
CA GLU A 13 -0.24 -40.95 -0.15
C GLU A 13 -1.75 -40.69 -0.07
N PHE A 14 -2.23 -39.65 -0.73
CA PHE A 14 -3.66 -39.35 -0.80
C PHE A 14 -4.21 -39.97 -2.09
N ASN A 15 -5.22 -40.82 -1.95
CA ASN A 15 -5.97 -41.34 -3.10
C ASN A 15 -6.76 -40.22 -3.79
N ASP A 16 -7.08 -40.43 -5.06
CA ASP A 16 -7.96 -39.54 -5.82
C ASP A 16 -9.30 -39.33 -5.10
N ILE A 17 -9.63 -38.08 -4.81
CA ILE A 17 -10.90 -37.67 -4.20
C ILE A 17 -11.82 -37.20 -5.32
N LYS A 18 -12.96 -37.88 -5.50
CA LYS A 18 -14.03 -37.38 -6.38
C LYS A 18 -14.86 -36.34 -5.65
N ILE A 19 -14.81 -35.10 -6.12
CA ILE A 19 -15.65 -34.00 -5.62
C ILE A 19 -16.86 -33.86 -6.54
N LEU A 20 -18.06 -34.03 -6.01
CA LEU A 20 -19.28 -33.67 -6.74
C LEU A 20 -19.40 -32.14 -6.78
N PHE A 21 -19.25 -31.58 -7.98
CA PHE A 21 -19.40 -30.15 -8.24
C PHE A 21 -20.75 -29.88 -8.91
N ASN A 22 -21.70 -29.30 -8.17
CA ASN A 22 -22.94 -28.78 -8.76
C ASN A 22 -22.78 -27.28 -9.05
N LYS A 23 -22.82 -26.92 -10.33
CA LYS A 23 -22.73 -25.53 -10.81
C LYS A 23 -23.88 -24.65 -10.32
N GLU A 24 -25.06 -25.22 -10.06
CA GLU A 24 -26.24 -24.48 -9.62
C GLU A 24 -26.09 -23.92 -8.20
N ASN A 25 -25.22 -24.53 -7.38
CA ASN A 25 -24.93 -24.08 -6.02
C ASN A 25 -23.86 -22.98 -5.97
N VAL A 26 -23.36 -22.52 -7.11
CA VAL A 26 -22.34 -21.49 -7.18
C VAL A 26 -22.99 -20.11 -7.12
N LEU A 27 -22.82 -19.43 -5.99
CA LEU A 27 -23.25 -18.05 -5.81
C LEU A 27 -22.42 -17.10 -6.68
N LEU A 28 -23.08 -16.39 -7.59
CA LEU A 28 -22.45 -15.44 -8.50
C LEU A 28 -22.37 -14.04 -7.89
N SER A 29 -21.26 -13.34 -8.12
CA SER A 29 -21.08 -11.96 -7.68
C SER A 29 -21.99 -10.99 -8.42
N LYS A 30 -22.51 -10.01 -7.70
CA LYS A 30 -23.28 -8.88 -8.25
C LYS A 30 -22.31 -7.77 -8.65
N LYS A 31 -22.42 -7.27 -9.88
CA LYS A 31 -21.54 -6.22 -10.43
C LYS A 31 -22.33 -4.94 -10.62
N HIS A 32 -21.83 -3.84 -10.07
CA HIS A 32 -22.41 -2.51 -10.17
C HIS A 32 -21.42 -1.59 -10.88
N LEU A 33 -21.75 -1.16 -12.09
CA LEU A 33 -20.95 -0.16 -12.80
C LEU A 33 -21.20 1.21 -12.17
N LEU A 34 -20.12 1.93 -11.89
CA LEU A 34 -20.18 3.24 -11.25
C LEU A 34 -20.00 4.35 -12.29
N ASN A 35 -18.98 4.21 -13.15
CA ASN A 35 -18.63 5.18 -14.19
C ASN A 35 -18.60 6.61 -13.66
N LYS A 36 -17.95 6.81 -12.51
CA LYS A 36 -17.75 8.11 -11.88
C LYS A 36 -16.30 8.50 -11.94
N GLU A 37 -16.05 9.78 -12.14
CA GLU A 37 -14.72 10.34 -12.24
C GLU A 37 -14.50 11.39 -11.16
N ILE A 38 -13.27 11.45 -10.69
CA ILE A 38 -12.77 12.44 -9.74
C ILE A 38 -11.63 13.14 -10.47
N THR A 39 -11.85 14.41 -10.82
CA THR A 39 -10.83 15.24 -11.46
C THR A 39 -9.94 15.84 -10.39
N SER A 40 -8.63 15.73 -10.58
CA SER A 40 -7.61 16.41 -9.80
C SER A 40 -6.78 17.31 -10.72
N PRO A 41 -5.98 18.24 -10.17
CA PRO A 41 -5.03 19.01 -10.98
C PRO A 41 -3.97 18.18 -11.72
N HIS A 42 -3.76 16.91 -11.35
CA HIS A 42 -2.68 16.05 -11.85
C HIS A 42 -3.20 14.78 -12.57
N GLY A 43 -4.47 14.78 -12.97
CA GLY A 43 -5.09 13.66 -13.66
C GLY A 43 -6.49 13.33 -13.15
N VAL A 44 -7.00 12.19 -13.63
CA VAL A 44 -8.38 11.73 -13.41
C VAL A 44 -8.39 10.35 -12.79
N ILE A 45 -9.20 10.19 -11.74
CA ILE A 45 -9.44 8.90 -11.09
C ILE A 45 -10.84 8.43 -11.44
N SER A 46 -10.93 7.27 -12.07
CA SER A 46 -12.17 6.62 -12.50
C SER A 46 -12.59 5.52 -11.53
N LEU A 47 -13.71 5.72 -10.83
CA LEU A 47 -14.42 4.65 -10.14
C LEU A 47 -15.18 3.81 -11.19
N LYS A 48 -14.67 2.61 -11.48
CA LYS A 48 -15.22 1.77 -12.56
C LYS A 48 -16.38 0.92 -12.08
N LYS A 49 -16.14 0.07 -11.07
CA LYS A 49 -17.07 -1.00 -10.71
C LYS A 49 -16.97 -1.39 -9.25
N LEU A 50 -18.10 -1.58 -8.59
CA LEU A 50 -18.20 -2.27 -7.31
C LEU A 50 -18.73 -3.70 -7.56
N THR A 51 -17.97 -4.70 -7.14
CA THR A 51 -18.35 -6.11 -7.20
C THR A 51 -18.65 -6.62 -5.80
N ILE A 52 -19.86 -7.13 -5.57
CA ILE A 52 -20.29 -7.71 -4.31
C ILE A 52 -20.33 -9.23 -4.50
N SER A 53 -19.38 -9.94 -3.90
CA SER A 53 -19.30 -11.41 -3.92
C SER A 53 -19.72 -11.95 -2.56
N PRO A 54 -20.12 -13.23 -2.43
CA PRO A 54 -20.52 -13.81 -1.14
C PRO A 54 -19.49 -13.63 -0.02
N THR A 55 -18.19 -13.64 -0.36
CA THR A 55 -17.09 -13.56 0.61
C THR A 55 -16.55 -12.15 0.83
N ARG A 56 -16.49 -11.31 -0.22
CA ARG A 56 -15.92 -9.97 -0.15
C ARG A 56 -16.50 -9.03 -1.19
N MET A 57 -16.40 -7.74 -0.93
CA MET A 57 -16.65 -6.70 -1.93
C MET A 57 -15.34 -6.20 -2.53
N ASN A 58 -15.39 -5.68 -3.76
CA ASN A 58 -14.24 -5.14 -4.47
C ASN A 58 -14.63 -3.88 -5.26
N LEU A 59 -13.96 -2.77 -5.00
CA LEU A 59 -14.06 -1.53 -5.77
C LEU A 59 -12.87 -1.43 -6.73
N ASP A 60 -13.14 -1.54 -8.03
CA ASP A 60 -12.15 -1.36 -9.09
C ASP A 60 -12.07 0.11 -9.48
N VAL A 61 -10.85 0.65 -9.43
CA VAL A 61 -10.50 2.03 -9.73
C VAL A 61 -9.41 2.05 -10.78
N ASN A 62 -9.56 2.90 -11.79
CA ASN A 62 -8.48 3.22 -12.71
C ASN A 62 -8.08 4.67 -12.52
N PHE A 63 -6.87 5.00 -12.93
CA PHE A 63 -6.40 6.38 -12.88
C PHE A 63 -5.55 6.68 -14.11
N ASP A 64 -5.71 7.89 -14.62
CA ASP A 64 -4.94 8.46 -15.70
C ASP A 64 -4.29 9.73 -15.14
N MET A 65 -3.00 9.63 -14.82
CA MET A 65 -2.24 10.64 -14.09
C MET A 65 -1.18 11.23 -15.01
N ASP A 66 -0.90 12.52 -14.82
CA ASP A 66 0.21 13.19 -15.51
C ASP A 66 1.52 12.40 -15.33
N GLU A 67 2.46 12.54 -16.27
CA GLU A 67 3.67 11.71 -16.34
C GLU A 67 4.47 11.66 -15.03
N GLU A 68 4.52 12.77 -14.29
CA GLU A 68 5.27 12.91 -13.03
C GLU A 68 4.48 12.52 -11.77
N TYR A 69 3.22 12.08 -11.90
CA TYR A 69 2.32 11.83 -10.77
C TYR A 69 1.71 10.43 -10.80
N LEU A 70 1.32 9.94 -9.63
CA LEU A 70 0.63 8.66 -9.46
C LEU A 70 -0.45 8.74 -8.38
N PHE A 71 -1.57 8.06 -8.59
CA PHE A 71 -2.58 7.89 -7.56
C PHE A 71 -2.06 6.90 -6.51
N THR A 72 -2.01 7.34 -5.25
CA THR A 72 -1.47 6.55 -4.15
C THR A 72 -2.57 5.90 -3.30
N ASP A 73 -3.62 6.63 -2.90
CA ASP A 73 -4.73 6.08 -2.12
C ASP A 73 -5.90 7.08 -1.99
N PHE A 74 -7.00 6.66 -1.38
CA PHE A 74 -8.05 7.54 -0.86
C PHE A 74 -7.83 7.82 0.64
N GLU A 75 -8.14 9.04 1.08
CA GLU A 75 -8.17 9.35 2.51
C GLU A 75 -9.45 8.80 3.15
N ASN A 76 -9.31 7.95 4.17
CA ASN A 76 -10.43 7.37 4.90
C ASN A 76 -11.51 6.77 4.00
N LEU A 77 -11.15 5.90 3.05
CA LEU A 77 -12.12 5.20 2.22
C LEU A 77 -13.01 4.26 3.05
N TYR A 78 -14.32 4.30 2.82
CA TYR A 78 -15.28 3.31 3.31
C TYR A 78 -16.54 3.24 2.44
N LEU A 79 -17.29 2.15 2.59
CA LEU A 79 -18.66 2.05 2.09
C LEU A 79 -19.63 2.38 3.23
N LEU A 80 -20.68 3.13 2.95
CA LEU A 80 -21.73 3.47 3.91
C LEU A 80 -23.08 2.95 3.39
N ASP A 81 -23.79 2.15 4.16
CA ASP A 81 -25.14 1.73 3.79
C ASP A 81 -26.20 2.75 4.22
N SER A 82 -27.44 2.58 3.73
CA SER A 82 -28.57 3.43 4.12
C SER A 82 -28.99 3.31 5.59
N LYS A 83 -28.46 2.34 6.34
CA LYS A 83 -28.71 2.16 7.79
C LYS A 83 -27.63 2.83 8.65
N GLY A 84 -26.58 3.38 8.04
CA GLY A 84 -25.47 4.04 8.72
C GLY A 84 -24.29 3.12 9.04
N ASN A 85 -24.29 1.87 8.57
CA ASN A 85 -23.18 0.95 8.77
C ASN A 85 -22.02 1.29 7.82
N ALA A 86 -20.81 1.39 8.37
CA ALA A 86 -19.60 1.70 7.62
C ALA A 86 -18.70 0.47 7.46
N TYR A 87 -18.24 0.21 6.24
CA TYR A 87 -17.37 -0.91 5.88
C TYR A 87 -16.04 -0.36 5.37
N LYS A 88 -14.97 -0.62 6.11
CA LYS A 88 -13.62 -0.15 5.76
C LYS A 88 -12.90 -1.17 4.87
N PRO A 89 -11.99 -0.72 3.99
CA PRO A 89 -11.20 -1.62 3.17
C PRO A 89 -10.20 -2.39 4.02
N GLU A 90 -9.86 -3.60 3.61
CA GLU A 90 -8.77 -4.38 4.19
C GLU A 90 -7.44 -3.73 3.78
N GLY A 91 -6.80 -3.03 4.72
CA GLY A 91 -5.68 -2.11 4.49
C GLY A 91 -4.39 -2.69 3.87
N LEU A 92 -4.34 -3.98 3.52
CA LEU A 92 -3.18 -4.64 2.89
C LEU A 92 -3.51 -5.36 1.57
N VAL A 93 -4.79 -5.40 1.15
CA VAL A 93 -5.21 -6.22 0.01
C VAL A 93 -5.46 -5.37 -1.24
N SER A 94 -4.92 -4.15 -1.35
CA SER A 94 -5.03 -3.45 -2.63
C SER A 94 -4.18 -4.16 -3.68
N THR A 95 -4.82 -4.90 -4.58
CA THR A 95 -4.12 -5.45 -5.73
C THR A 95 -4.02 -4.35 -6.78
N ASN A 96 -2.85 -4.24 -7.41
CA ASN A 96 -2.65 -3.40 -8.58
C ASN A 96 -2.70 -4.34 -9.79
N PRO A 97 -3.84 -4.46 -10.51
CA PRO A 97 -3.92 -5.30 -11.70
C PRO A 97 -2.95 -4.84 -12.78
N ASN A 98 -2.61 -3.55 -12.79
CA ASN A 98 -1.58 -2.91 -13.60
C ASN A 98 -1.18 -1.57 -12.94
N GLU A 99 -0.23 -0.86 -13.52
CA GLU A 99 0.28 0.42 -12.99
C GLU A 99 -0.78 1.51 -12.85
N ASN A 100 -1.87 1.44 -13.63
CA ASN A 100 -2.91 2.46 -13.74
C ASN A 100 -4.27 2.00 -13.17
N SER A 101 -4.27 0.96 -12.34
CA SER A 101 -5.49 0.47 -11.69
C SER A 101 -5.21 -0.07 -10.30
N ARG A 102 -6.24 0.00 -9.47
CA ARG A 102 -6.23 -0.52 -8.11
C ARG A 102 -7.59 -1.06 -7.74
N SER A 103 -7.59 -2.16 -7.00
CA SER A 103 -8.79 -2.79 -6.44
C SER A 103 -8.78 -2.66 -4.92
N PHE A 104 -9.85 -2.15 -4.33
CA PHE A 104 -10.03 -2.05 -2.88
C PHE A 104 -11.02 -3.10 -2.39
N TYR A 105 -10.61 -3.96 -1.47
CA TYR A 105 -11.47 -5.02 -0.94
C TYR A 105 -12.06 -4.65 0.42
N PHE A 106 -13.31 -5.01 0.64
CA PHE A 106 -14.04 -4.74 1.87
C PHE A 106 -14.64 -6.03 2.42
N VAL A 107 -14.48 -6.22 3.74
CA VAL A 107 -14.96 -7.38 4.50
C VAL A 107 -15.59 -6.88 5.82
N PRO A 108 -16.75 -7.42 6.24
CA PRO A 108 -17.53 -8.49 5.60
C PRO A 108 -18.25 -8.02 4.33
N SER A 109 -18.65 -8.98 3.49
CA SER A 109 -19.49 -8.69 2.31
C SER A 109 -20.94 -8.45 2.69
N ILE A 110 -21.59 -7.53 2.00
CA ILE A 110 -23.03 -7.23 2.14
C ILE A 110 -23.91 -8.05 1.17
N TYR A 111 -23.37 -9.14 0.59
CA TYR A 111 -24.05 -9.92 -0.44
C TYR A 111 -25.47 -10.39 -0.08
N PHE A 112 -25.66 -10.73 1.20
CA PHE A 112 -26.91 -11.23 1.79
C PHE A 112 -27.71 -10.15 2.51
N GLU A 113 -27.24 -8.90 2.52
CA GLU A 113 -27.88 -7.81 3.25
C GLU A 113 -28.97 -7.14 2.40
N GLU A 114 -30.07 -6.77 3.06
CA GLU A 114 -31.13 -5.95 2.47
C GLU A 114 -30.99 -4.49 2.91
N PHE A 115 -30.50 -3.65 2.00
CA PHE A 115 -30.45 -2.19 2.16
C PHE A 115 -30.83 -1.50 0.84
N LYS A 116 -31.35 -0.28 0.92
CA LYS A 116 -31.86 0.46 -0.24
C LYS A 116 -30.76 1.16 -1.04
N LYS A 117 -29.69 1.60 -0.37
CA LYS A 117 -28.61 2.39 -0.96
C LYS A 117 -27.27 2.09 -0.28
N LEU A 118 -26.20 2.17 -1.07
CA LEU A 118 -24.82 2.08 -0.64
C LEU A 118 -24.05 3.25 -1.24
N TYR A 119 -23.19 3.86 -0.44
CA TYR A 119 -22.40 5.03 -0.80
C TYR A 119 -20.91 4.70 -0.69
N ILE A 120 -20.11 5.20 -1.62
CA ILE A 120 -18.65 5.20 -1.52
C ILE A 120 -18.25 6.54 -0.94
N VAL A 121 -17.52 6.53 0.17
CA VAL A 121 -17.16 7.75 0.92
C VAL A 121 -15.65 7.76 1.16
N PHE A 122 -15.06 8.94 0.99
CA PHE A 122 -13.66 9.23 1.27
C PHE A 122 -13.55 10.74 1.54
N ASP A 123 -12.58 11.14 2.35
CA ASP A 123 -12.35 12.54 2.72
C ASP A 123 -11.49 13.28 1.69
N GLY A 124 -10.71 12.52 0.92
CA GLY A 124 -9.76 13.06 -0.03
C GLY A 124 -9.07 11.99 -0.87
N VAL A 125 -8.13 12.44 -1.69
CA VAL A 125 -7.34 11.61 -2.60
C VAL A 125 -5.88 11.94 -2.38
N TRP A 126 -5.05 10.90 -2.27
CA TRP A 126 -3.61 11.00 -2.14
C TRP A 126 -2.97 10.79 -3.51
N ILE A 127 -2.25 11.81 -3.98
CA ILE A 127 -1.48 11.78 -5.24
C ILE A 127 -0.01 11.98 -4.88
N GLY A 128 0.82 11.03 -5.28
CA GLY A 128 2.27 11.11 -5.13
C GLY A 128 2.94 11.59 -6.41
N SER A 129 4.17 12.09 -6.31
CA SER A 129 5.04 12.32 -7.46
C SER A 129 5.91 11.08 -7.72
N LYS A 130 6.02 10.66 -8.99
CA LYS A 130 6.75 9.47 -9.45
C LYS A 130 8.26 9.62 -9.35
N ASP A 131 8.79 10.82 -9.57
CA ASP A 131 10.22 10.99 -9.81
C ASP A 131 10.87 11.85 -8.72
N ASN A 132 11.36 11.19 -7.68
CA ASN A 132 12.15 11.86 -6.63
C ASN A 132 13.30 10.98 -6.17
N ASN A 133 14.03 10.40 -7.14
CA ASN A 133 15.34 9.86 -6.86
C ASN A 133 16.25 10.99 -6.38
N ILE A 134 16.62 10.93 -5.10
CA ILE A 134 17.47 11.95 -4.49
C ILE A 134 18.87 11.37 -4.37
N ASN A 135 19.75 11.84 -5.24
CA ASN A 135 21.16 11.48 -5.19
C ASN A 135 21.84 12.20 -4.02
N LEU A 136 22.24 11.41 -3.01
CA LEU A 136 22.99 11.89 -1.86
C LEU A 136 24.41 11.35 -1.91
N ASN A 137 25.42 12.23 -1.97
CA ASN A 137 26.82 11.83 -1.85
C ASN A 137 27.33 12.16 -0.44
N ILE A 138 28.09 11.23 0.15
CA ILE A 138 28.69 11.41 1.48
C ILE A 138 29.68 12.59 1.50
N LYS A 139 30.30 12.90 0.36
CA LYS A 139 31.27 13.98 0.20
C LYS A 139 30.62 15.35 0.02
N ASP A 140 29.30 15.42 -0.11
CA ASP A 140 28.60 16.68 -0.27
C ASP A 140 28.57 17.50 1.02
N SER A 141 28.34 18.80 0.89
CA SER A 141 28.00 19.67 2.01
C SER A 141 26.53 19.47 2.42
N TYR A 142 26.29 19.36 3.73
CA TYR A 142 24.97 19.22 4.36
C TYR A 142 24.74 20.33 5.38
N PRO A 143 23.50 20.82 5.59
CA PRO A 143 22.24 20.22 5.18
C PRO A 143 21.87 20.45 3.71
N LYS A 144 21.28 19.44 3.06
CA LYS A 144 20.62 19.55 1.76
C LYS A 144 19.12 19.62 1.93
N LYS A 145 18.47 20.47 1.15
CA LYS A 145 17.02 20.65 1.15
C LYS A 145 16.46 20.28 -0.20
N ILE A 146 15.36 19.56 -0.20
CA ILE A 146 14.57 19.28 -1.40
C ILE A 146 13.12 19.65 -1.13
N THR A 147 12.39 19.92 -2.19
CA THR A 147 10.95 20.14 -2.14
C THR A 147 10.26 18.91 -2.73
N TYR A 148 9.47 18.22 -1.92
CA TYR A 148 8.60 17.13 -2.36
C TYR A 148 7.16 17.49 -2.02
N MET A 149 6.26 17.47 -3.00
CA MET A 149 4.84 17.85 -2.82
C MET A 149 4.65 19.20 -2.10
N ASN A 150 5.40 20.23 -2.49
CA ASN A 150 5.40 21.55 -1.84
C ASN A 150 5.75 21.53 -0.34
N LYS A 151 6.45 20.51 0.12
CA LYS A 151 6.99 20.42 1.47
C LYS A 151 8.50 20.25 1.43
N GLU A 152 9.19 20.95 2.32
CA GLU A 152 10.64 20.84 2.45
C GLU A 152 11.00 19.57 3.23
N ILE A 153 11.85 18.72 2.63
CA ILE A 153 12.56 17.65 3.32
C ILE A 153 14.00 18.10 3.49
N THR A 154 14.53 18.01 4.71
CA THR A 154 15.92 18.40 4.99
C THR A 154 16.77 17.17 5.30
N PHE A 155 17.75 16.87 4.46
CA PHE A 155 18.82 15.92 4.76
C PHE A 155 19.90 16.63 5.57
N LYS A 156 20.00 16.31 6.86
CA LYS A 156 20.94 16.95 7.77
C LYS A 156 22.34 16.36 7.68
N LYS A 157 22.44 15.06 7.40
CA LYS A 157 23.72 14.33 7.42
C LYS A 157 23.62 13.01 6.68
N VAL A 158 24.68 12.65 5.96
CA VAL A 158 24.86 11.33 5.33
C VAL A 158 26.28 10.87 5.63
N ILE A 159 26.45 9.74 6.33
CA ILE A 159 27.77 9.22 6.72
C ILE A 159 27.83 7.70 6.65
N HIS A 160 29.05 7.15 6.56
CA HIS A 160 29.30 5.76 6.90
C HIS A 160 29.65 5.59 8.38
N LYS A 161 28.97 4.67 9.07
CA LYS A 161 29.31 4.27 10.44
C LYS A 161 29.20 2.75 10.53
N ASN A 162 30.26 2.07 10.97
CA ASN A 162 30.30 0.61 11.18
C ASN A 162 29.68 -0.17 10.01
N GLU A 163 30.20 0.03 8.78
CA GLU A 163 29.69 -0.64 7.58
C GLU A 163 28.21 -0.38 7.26
N ASN A 164 27.60 0.67 7.82
CA ASN A 164 26.24 1.10 7.50
C ASN A 164 26.26 2.50 6.87
N LEU A 165 25.31 2.76 5.97
CA LEU A 165 25.01 4.13 5.53
C LEU A 165 23.96 4.71 6.49
N VAL A 166 24.25 5.85 7.09
CA VAL A 166 23.35 6.53 8.03
C VAL A 166 22.93 7.86 7.43
N ILE A 167 21.62 8.02 7.22
CA ILE A 167 21.00 9.24 6.71
C ILE A 167 20.17 9.86 7.84
N THR A 168 20.46 11.11 8.19
CA THR A 168 19.66 11.91 9.14
C THR A 168 18.81 12.88 8.36
N LEU A 169 17.49 12.81 8.53
CA LEU A 169 16.53 13.61 7.79
C LEU A 169 15.48 14.25 8.71
N LYS A 170 14.91 15.37 8.27
CA LYS A 170 13.79 16.07 8.91
C LYS A 170 12.63 16.07 7.93
N LEU A 171 11.57 15.34 8.29
CA LEU A 171 10.32 15.28 7.52
C LEU A 171 9.31 16.32 8.03
N PRO A 172 8.44 16.81 7.14
CA PRO A 172 7.29 17.61 7.53
C PRO A 172 6.23 16.72 8.20
N ARG A 173 5.48 17.26 9.18
CA ARG A 173 4.54 16.50 10.04
C ARG A 173 3.47 15.66 9.32
N ARG A 174 3.18 15.93 8.04
CA ARG A 174 2.11 15.27 7.27
C ARG A 174 2.62 14.39 6.12
N LEU A 175 3.94 14.25 5.97
CA LEU A 175 4.49 13.35 4.95
C LEU A 175 4.76 12.00 5.60
N ARG A 176 4.01 10.97 5.17
CA ARG A 176 4.27 9.57 5.54
C ARG A 176 5.09 8.93 4.44
N VAL A 177 6.19 8.27 4.81
CA VAL A 177 7.07 7.56 3.89
C VAL A 177 6.91 6.07 4.20
N ASN A 178 6.12 5.36 3.39
CA ASN A 178 5.85 3.94 3.62
C ASN A 178 7.04 3.04 3.23
N SER A 179 7.95 3.55 2.39
CA SER A 179 9.22 2.93 2.05
C SER A 179 10.17 4.01 1.55
N LEU A 180 11.44 3.94 1.97
CA LEU A 180 12.53 4.71 1.37
C LEU A 180 13.44 3.68 0.70
N ASP A 181 13.33 3.55 -0.62
CA ASP A 181 14.26 2.73 -1.39
C ASP A 181 15.56 3.52 -1.53
N ILE A 182 16.61 3.03 -0.86
CA ILE A 182 17.94 3.62 -0.93
C ILE A 182 18.74 2.78 -1.91
N ASP A 183 18.95 3.29 -3.11
CA ASP A 183 19.93 2.74 -4.05
C ASP A 183 21.34 3.01 -3.52
N GLY A 184 21.79 2.10 -2.67
CA GLY A 184 23.15 2.04 -2.17
C GLY A 184 23.88 0.91 -2.87
N PHE A 185 24.90 1.23 -3.67
CA PHE A 185 25.93 0.24 -3.94
C PHE A 185 26.64 -0.06 -2.61
N LYS A 186 26.58 -1.30 -2.18
CA LYS A 186 27.47 -1.81 -1.15
C LYS A 186 27.80 -3.26 -1.44
N GLY A 187 29.04 -3.65 -1.20
CA GLY A 187 29.27 -5.04 -0.81
C GLY A 187 28.25 -5.41 0.27
N ASP A 188 27.45 -6.42 -0.05
CA ASP A 188 26.35 -7.06 0.67
C ASP A 188 25.89 -6.43 2.00
N SER A 189 24.71 -5.79 1.99
CA SER A 189 23.54 -6.16 2.81
C SER A 189 22.48 -5.05 2.90
N TYR A 190 21.23 -5.41 2.57
CA TYR A 190 20.02 -4.60 2.81
C TYR A 190 19.33 -5.07 4.09
N LYS A 191 18.86 -4.14 4.94
CA LYS A 191 17.87 -4.44 5.98
C LYS A 191 16.81 -3.34 6.06
N SER A 192 15.56 -3.78 5.99
CA SER A 192 14.35 -2.99 5.84
C SER A 192 14.05 -2.04 7.01
N PHE A 193 13.43 -0.91 6.66
CA PHE A 193 12.95 0.12 7.58
C PHE A 193 11.71 -0.42 8.34
N ARG A 194 11.72 -0.42 9.67
CA ARG A 194 10.53 -0.62 10.52
C ARG A 194 10.31 0.63 11.36
N GLU A 195 9.21 1.33 11.11
CA GLU A 195 8.76 2.43 11.96
C GLU A 195 8.11 1.88 13.24
N ASN A 196 8.59 2.32 14.41
CA ASN A 196 7.87 2.17 15.67
C ASN A 196 7.32 3.55 16.07
N ILE A 197 6.01 3.72 15.96
CA ILE A 197 5.30 4.88 16.49
C ILE A 197 4.86 4.53 17.91
N ASN A 198 5.33 5.27 18.91
CA ASN A 198 4.57 5.43 20.15
C ASN A 198 4.78 6.80 20.79
N ASN A 199 3.63 7.37 21.19
CA ASN A 199 3.44 8.67 21.78
C ASN A 199 4.17 8.84 23.13
N LYS A 200 4.97 9.91 23.27
CA LYS A 200 4.92 10.90 24.37
C LYS A 200 5.93 12.02 24.15
N ASN A 201 5.55 13.22 24.56
CA ASN A 201 6.25 14.49 24.37
C ASN A 201 7.64 14.49 25.03
N GLU A 202 8.70 14.47 24.22
CA GLU A 202 10.01 15.13 24.39
C GLU A 202 10.88 14.81 23.16
N PRO A 203 11.81 15.68 22.72
CA PRO A 203 12.63 15.42 21.53
C PRO A 203 13.58 14.25 21.78
N SER A 204 13.29 13.10 21.20
CA SER A 204 14.06 11.88 21.40
C SER A 204 15.49 12.00 20.83
N ILE A 205 16.47 11.91 21.73
CA ILE A 205 17.86 11.60 21.40
C ILE A 205 17.91 10.08 21.21
N ASN A 206 18.00 9.63 19.97
CA ASN A 206 18.16 8.20 19.68
C ASN A 206 19.65 7.82 19.73
N GLU A 207 20.08 7.26 20.86
CA GLU A 207 21.28 6.43 20.95
C GLU A 207 20.91 4.98 20.62
N PHE A 208 21.69 4.31 19.77
CA PHE A 208 21.64 2.85 19.60
C PHE A 208 23.07 2.28 19.70
N GLY A 209 23.29 1.48 20.75
CA GLY A 209 24.36 0.49 20.88
C GLY A 209 23.82 -0.92 20.56
N PHE A 210 24.74 -1.87 20.36
CA PHE A 210 24.52 -3.25 19.90
C PHE A 210 23.43 -4.03 20.62
#